data_AF-A0A2R6RUR6-F1
#
_entry.id   AF-A0A2R6RUR6-F1
#
_cell.length_a   1.000
_cell.length_b   1.000
_cell.length_c   1.000
_cell.angle_alpha   90.00
_cell.angle_beta   90.00
_cell.angle_gamma   90.00
#
_symmetry.space_group_name_H-M   'P 1'
#
loop_
_entity.id
_entity.type
_entity.pdbx_description
1 polymer ?
#
loop_
_entity_poly.entity_id
_entity_poly.type
_entity_poly.pdbx_seq_one_letter_code
_entity_poly.pdbx_strand_id
1 'polypeptide(L)'
;MEGEGLGLGVVEREVGLSLCGVRERERERERREELKAFDDSKAGVKGLIDAGVVKVPKIFIRPPDELAEELKSVQIGLQVPVIDLSGIDRRGKVVGEVRFASVKWGVFQVVNHGIPLSVQDKVIDGTRMFHEQDPDVKKTFYTRDKKNRVRFESNYDLYQSRAANWRDTLNKFMRTSDQLDPDEIHTTCRCVVSSTFLNNDL
;
A
#
# COMPACT_ATOMS: atom_id res chain seq x y z
N MET A 1 33.46 39.85 46.72
CA MET A 1 33.45 40.05 45.26
C MET A 1 32.88 38.78 44.68
N GLU A 2 31.56 38.76 44.53
CA GLU A 2 30.86 37.75 43.76
C GLU A 2 30.74 38.24 42.33
N GLY A 3 30.73 37.31 41.38
CA GLY A 3 30.18 37.53 40.05
C GLY A 3 31.16 37.24 38.93
N GLU A 4 30.81 36.20 38.16
CA GLU A 4 30.97 36.02 36.70
C GLU A 4 31.65 34.71 36.31
N GLY A 5 30.82 33.71 36.01
CA GLY A 5 31.28 32.41 35.49
C GLY A 5 30.16 31.46 35.02
N LEU A 6 28.96 31.97 34.73
CA LEU A 6 27.81 31.16 34.27
C LEU A 6 27.19 31.81 33.03
N GLY A 7 27.89 31.79 31.90
CA GLY A 7 27.39 32.39 30.65
C GLY A 7 27.60 31.56 29.38
N LEU A 8 28.66 30.76 29.30
CA LEU A 8 29.01 30.07 28.04
C LEU A 8 28.30 28.72 27.85
N GLY A 9 28.14 27.92 28.91
CA GLY A 9 27.58 26.55 28.79
C GLY A 9 26.04 26.47 28.62
N VAL A 10 25.31 27.56 28.83
CA VAL A 10 23.85 27.64 28.61
C VAL A 10 23.58 28.06 27.16
N VAL A 11 24.32 29.04 26.65
CA VAL A 11 24.18 29.57 25.29
C VAL A 11 24.52 28.49 24.24
N GLU A 12 25.56 27.68 24.45
CA GLU A 12 25.88 26.59 23.50
C GLU A 12 24.80 25.50 23.45
N ARG A 13 24.14 25.19 24.59
CA ARG A 13 23.01 24.23 24.61
C ARG A 13 21.77 24.80 23.93
N GLU A 14 21.47 26.08 24.16
CA GLU A 14 20.31 26.77 23.59
C GLU A 14 20.48 27.00 22.07
N VAL A 15 21.69 27.33 21.63
CA VAL A 15 22.06 27.39 20.20
C VAL A 15 22.00 26.00 19.56
N GLY A 16 22.44 24.94 20.26
CA GLY A 16 22.31 23.55 19.81
C GLY A 16 20.86 23.08 19.65
N LEU A 17 19.97 23.41 20.60
CA LEU A 17 18.53 23.17 20.55
C LEU A 17 17.85 23.96 19.42
N SER A 18 18.24 25.22 19.24
CA SER A 18 17.74 26.10 18.17
C SER A 18 18.13 25.61 16.77
N LEU A 19 19.40 25.21 16.58
CA LEU A 19 19.91 24.63 15.33
C LEU A 19 19.32 23.23 15.04
N CYS A 20 18.96 22.46 16.07
CA CYS A 20 18.22 21.21 15.91
C CYS A 20 16.82 21.47 15.33
N GLY A 21 16.08 22.41 15.93
CA GLY A 21 14.75 22.78 15.46
C GLY A 21 14.73 23.41 14.05
N VAL A 22 15.76 24.15 13.66
CA VAL A 22 15.90 24.67 12.28
C VAL A 22 16.07 23.51 11.28
N ARG A 23 16.97 22.56 11.58
CA ARG A 23 17.25 21.41 10.71
C ARG A 23 16.06 20.46 10.57
N GLU A 24 15.26 20.29 11.63
CA GLU A 24 14.02 19.51 11.56
C GLU A 24 12.98 20.16 10.66
N ARG A 25 12.74 21.47 10.81
CA ARG A 25 11.82 22.21 9.94
C ARG A 25 12.23 22.18 8.47
N GLU A 26 13.52 22.27 8.18
CA GLU A 26 14.04 22.14 6.81
C GLU A 26 13.79 20.75 6.21
N ARG A 27 14.00 19.68 6.99
CA ARG A 27 13.72 18.31 6.56
C ARG A 27 12.24 18.07 6.30
N GLU A 28 11.37 18.59 7.17
CA GLU A 28 9.92 18.52 6.98
C GLU A 28 9.45 19.26 5.72
N ARG A 29 10.05 20.43 5.44
CA ARG A 29 9.80 21.19 4.22
C ARG A 29 10.25 20.43 2.97
N GLU A 30 11.48 19.92 2.96
CA GLU A 30 12.02 19.10 1.86
C GLU A 30 11.12 17.89 1.59
N ARG A 31 10.74 17.17 2.64
CA ARG A 31 9.83 16.03 2.54
C ARG A 31 8.47 16.42 1.96
N ARG A 32 7.89 17.54 2.39
CA ARG A 32 6.58 18.01 1.88
C ARG A 32 6.65 18.37 0.40
N GLU A 33 7.74 19.00 -0.03
CA GLU A 33 7.99 19.33 -1.44
C GLU A 33 8.13 18.07 -2.29
N GLU A 34 8.89 17.07 -1.80
CA GLU A 34 9.06 15.78 -2.46
C GLU A 34 7.75 14.99 -2.57
N LEU A 35 6.95 14.96 -1.50
CA LEU A 35 5.60 14.34 -1.52
C LEU A 35 4.70 15.03 -2.55
N LYS A 36 4.68 16.36 -2.57
CA LYS A 36 3.86 17.12 -3.51
C LYS A 36 4.29 16.86 -4.95
N ALA A 37 5.60 16.88 -5.23
CA ALA A 37 6.12 16.59 -6.56
C ALA A 37 5.77 15.16 -7.02
N PHE A 38 5.87 14.18 -6.11
CA PHE A 38 5.46 12.81 -6.39
C PHE A 38 3.97 12.70 -6.68
N ASP A 39 3.11 13.31 -5.87
CA ASP A 39 1.66 13.27 -6.01
C ASP A 39 1.18 14.00 -7.28
N ASP A 40 1.75 15.17 -7.57
CA ASP A 40 1.45 15.98 -8.76
C ASP A 40 1.83 15.26 -10.07
N SER A 41 2.83 14.38 -10.03
CA SER A 41 3.21 13.58 -11.19
C SER A 41 2.09 12.63 -11.64
N LYS A 42 1.25 12.19 -10.68
CA LYS A 42 0.18 11.19 -10.86
C LYS A 42 0.63 9.87 -11.50
N ALA A 43 1.94 9.65 -11.59
CA ALA A 43 2.55 8.53 -12.29
C ALA A 43 2.79 7.33 -11.37
N GLY A 44 2.75 7.56 -10.06
CA GLY A 44 3.02 6.56 -9.04
C GLY A 44 4.46 6.06 -9.03
N VAL A 45 4.68 4.99 -8.27
CA VAL A 45 5.99 4.34 -8.14
C VAL A 45 6.45 3.74 -9.47
N LYS A 46 5.53 3.16 -10.26
CA LYS A 46 5.86 2.68 -11.62
C LYS A 46 6.42 3.79 -12.49
N GLY A 47 5.87 5.00 -12.42
CA GLY A 47 6.41 6.16 -13.13
C GLY A 47 7.84 6.53 -12.74
N LEU A 48 8.21 6.36 -11.46
CA LEU A 48 9.60 6.57 -11.01
C LEU A 48 10.55 5.51 -11.58
N ILE A 49 10.11 4.25 -11.60
CA ILE A 49 10.88 3.13 -12.17
C ILE A 49 11.08 3.34 -13.68
N ASP A 50 10.01 3.67 -14.41
CA ASP A 50 10.05 3.88 -15.85
C ASP A 50 10.92 5.08 -16.23
N ALA A 51 11.01 6.10 -15.37
CA ALA A 51 11.91 7.23 -15.51
C ALA A 51 13.39 6.88 -15.20
N GLY A 52 13.70 5.64 -14.81
CA GLY A 52 15.06 5.16 -14.57
C GLY A 52 15.66 5.67 -13.26
N VAL A 53 14.84 5.82 -12.20
CA VAL A 53 15.33 6.30 -10.91
C VAL A 53 16.48 5.42 -10.37
N VAL A 54 17.62 6.05 -10.06
CA VAL A 54 18.82 5.36 -9.56
C VAL A 54 18.91 5.33 -8.04
N LYS A 55 18.15 6.17 -7.35
CA LYS A 55 18.12 6.27 -5.88
C LYS A 55 16.68 6.35 -5.41
N VAL A 56 16.32 5.53 -4.43
CA VAL A 56 14.99 5.57 -3.81
C VAL A 56 14.77 6.96 -3.17
N PRO A 57 13.71 7.69 -3.54
CA PRO A 57 13.37 8.98 -2.95
C PRO A 57 13.18 8.89 -1.43
N LYS A 58 13.53 9.95 -0.69
CA LYS A 58 13.59 9.90 0.79
C LYS A 58 12.21 9.66 1.40
N ILE A 59 11.14 10.10 0.73
CA ILE A 59 9.75 9.87 1.17
C ILE A 59 9.40 8.38 1.32
N PHE A 60 10.12 7.44 0.68
CA PHE A 60 9.89 6.00 0.80
C PHE A 60 10.83 5.30 1.79
N ILE A 61 11.81 6.01 2.34
CA ILE A 61 12.76 5.44 3.28
C ILE A 61 12.13 5.44 4.68
N ARG A 62 11.94 4.26 5.24
CA ARG A 62 11.40 4.11 6.60
C ARG A 62 12.38 4.65 7.65
N PRO A 63 11.88 5.30 8.71
CA PRO A 63 12.71 5.77 9.82
C PRO A 63 13.52 4.63 10.46
N PRO A 64 14.77 4.88 10.89
CA PRO A 64 15.63 3.85 11.48
C PRO A 64 15.05 3.18 12.73
N ASP A 65 14.26 3.90 13.52
CA ASP A 65 13.56 3.38 14.70
C ASP A 65 12.55 2.29 14.33
N GLU A 66 11.80 2.45 13.25
CA GLU A 66 10.85 1.43 12.78
C GLU A 66 11.59 0.17 12.27
N LEU A 67 12.70 0.36 11.56
CA LEU A 67 13.53 -0.74 11.06
C LEU A 67 14.20 -1.52 12.21
N ALA A 68 14.63 -0.82 13.26
CA ALA A 68 15.28 -1.44 14.40
C ALA A 68 14.31 -2.35 15.19
N GLU A 69 13.04 -2.00 15.29
CA GLU A 69 12.02 -2.86 15.93
C GLU A 69 11.77 -4.15 15.12
N GLU A 70 11.77 -4.08 13.78
CA GLU A 70 11.64 -5.28 12.94
C GLU A 70 12.83 -6.23 13.11
N LEU A 71 14.06 -5.71 13.24
CA LEU A 71 15.25 -6.54 13.45
C LEU A 71 15.26 -7.25 14.81
N LYS A 72 14.49 -6.76 15.79
CA LYS A 72 14.29 -7.44 17.08
C LYS A 72 13.24 -8.55 16.99
N SER A 73 12.45 -8.60 15.92
CA SER A 73 11.47 -9.66 15.73
C SER A 73 12.18 -11.00 15.49
N VAL A 74 11.88 -11.99 16.33
CA VAL A 74 12.41 -13.34 16.15
C VAL A 74 11.72 -13.93 14.93
N GLN A 75 12.50 -14.31 13.91
CA GLN A 75 12.01 -15.12 12.80
C GLN A 75 11.74 -16.54 13.30
N ILE A 76 10.60 -16.72 13.95
CA ILE A 76 10.08 -18.04 14.26
C ILE A 76 9.62 -18.63 12.92
N GLY A 77 10.02 -19.87 12.60
CA GLY A 77 9.61 -20.62 11.41
C GLY A 77 8.12 -20.98 11.43
N LEU A 78 7.26 -20.00 11.62
CA LEU A 78 5.82 -20.12 11.68
C LEU A 78 5.29 -20.44 10.29
N GLN A 79 4.65 -21.59 10.15
CA GLN A 79 3.94 -21.96 8.94
C GLN A 79 2.48 -21.53 9.07
N VAL A 80 2.05 -20.61 8.20
CA VAL A 80 0.65 -20.17 8.13
C VAL A 80 -0.25 -21.38 7.83
N PRO A 81 -1.36 -21.58 8.56
CA PRO A 81 -2.27 -22.68 8.32
C PRO A 81 -2.82 -22.70 6.89
N VAL A 82 -2.90 -23.89 6.29
CA VAL A 82 -3.51 -24.12 4.99
C VAL A 82 -4.78 -24.94 5.18
N ILE A 83 -5.92 -24.43 4.70
CA ILE A 83 -7.24 -25.05 4.84
C ILE A 83 -7.72 -25.52 3.46
N ASP A 84 -8.02 -26.80 3.39
CA ASP A 84 -8.54 -27.44 2.19
C ASP A 84 -10.08 -27.41 2.18
N LEU A 85 -10.66 -26.70 1.21
CA LEU A 85 -12.11 -26.53 1.08
C LEU A 85 -12.79 -27.64 0.27
N SER A 86 -12.05 -28.69 -0.14
CA SER A 86 -12.64 -29.81 -0.88
C SER A 86 -13.57 -30.68 -0.03
N GLY A 87 -14.64 -31.18 -0.65
CA GLY A 87 -15.55 -32.18 -0.09
C GLY A 87 -16.67 -31.60 0.81
N ILE A 88 -17.92 -31.74 0.37
CA ILE A 88 -19.11 -31.26 1.07
C ILE A 88 -19.27 -31.92 2.45
N ASP A 89 -18.88 -33.19 2.57
CA ASP A 89 -19.00 -33.98 3.81
C ASP A 89 -18.06 -33.49 4.93
N ARG A 90 -17.04 -32.69 4.60
CA ARG A 90 -16.06 -32.17 5.56
C ARG A 90 -16.45 -30.80 6.13
N ARG A 91 -17.63 -30.28 5.80
CA ARG A 91 -18.05 -28.92 6.18
C ARG A 91 -17.84 -28.62 7.67
N GLY A 92 -18.22 -29.53 8.57
CA GLY A 92 -18.04 -29.34 10.01
C GLY A 92 -16.57 -29.21 10.42
N LYS A 93 -15.70 -30.04 9.85
CA LYS A 93 -14.24 -29.99 10.07
C LYS A 93 -13.64 -28.69 9.55
N VAL A 94 -13.98 -28.31 8.32
CA VAL A 94 -13.50 -27.05 7.68
C VAL A 94 -13.90 -25.83 8.50
N VAL A 95 -15.16 -25.76 8.97
CA VAL A 95 -15.61 -24.66 9.85
C VAL A 95 -14.79 -24.61 11.15
N GLY A 96 -14.47 -25.76 11.73
CA GLY A 96 -13.60 -25.87 12.89
C GLY A 96 -12.18 -25.34 12.62
N GLU A 97 -11.58 -25.73 11.50
CA GLU A 97 -10.25 -25.28 11.06
C GLU A 97 -10.22 -23.77 10.81
N VAL A 98 -11.22 -23.22 10.12
CA VAL A 98 -11.35 -21.78 9.87
C VAL A 98 -11.47 -21.02 11.19
N ARG A 99 -12.32 -21.48 12.11
CA ARG A 99 -12.45 -20.86 13.45
C ARG A 99 -11.13 -20.88 14.21
N PHE A 100 -10.45 -22.01 14.24
CA PHE A 100 -9.17 -22.15 14.92
C PHE A 100 -8.11 -21.21 14.33
N ALA A 101 -7.95 -21.20 13.01
CA ALA A 101 -6.98 -20.34 12.34
C ALA A 101 -7.30 -18.85 12.54
N SER A 102 -8.57 -18.47 12.46
CA SER A 102 -9.00 -17.08 12.69
C SER A 102 -8.67 -16.60 14.11
N VAL A 103 -8.91 -17.43 15.13
CA VAL A 103 -8.66 -17.06 16.54
C VAL A 103 -7.17 -17.10 16.90
N LYS A 104 -6.43 -18.09 16.40
CA LYS A 104 -5.03 -18.31 16.81
C LYS A 104 -4.02 -17.57 15.94
N TRP A 105 -4.32 -17.41 14.65
CA TRP A 105 -3.40 -16.87 13.66
C TRP A 105 -3.87 -15.55 13.07
N GLY A 106 -5.19 -15.32 12.97
CA GLY A 106 -5.76 -14.16 12.29
C GLY A 106 -5.60 -14.18 10.77
N VAL A 107 -4.87 -15.17 10.23
CA VAL A 107 -4.61 -15.38 8.80
C VAL A 107 -4.48 -16.87 8.51
N PHE A 108 -4.89 -17.28 7.31
CA PHE A 108 -4.73 -18.63 6.78
C PHE A 108 -4.79 -18.61 5.25
N GLN A 109 -4.26 -19.65 4.62
CA GLN A 109 -4.39 -19.90 3.19
C GLN A 109 -5.53 -20.88 2.94
N VAL A 110 -6.18 -20.76 1.79
CA VAL A 110 -7.21 -21.72 1.34
C VAL A 110 -6.78 -22.38 0.04
N VAL A 111 -7.03 -23.67 -0.09
CA VAL A 111 -6.82 -24.45 -1.32
C VAL A 111 -8.10 -25.18 -1.69
N ASN A 112 -8.22 -25.60 -2.96
CA ASN A 112 -9.42 -26.25 -3.49
C ASN A 112 -10.72 -25.45 -3.25
N HIS A 113 -10.63 -24.12 -3.31
CA HIS A 113 -11.71 -23.18 -3.05
C HIS A 113 -12.76 -23.09 -4.17
N GLY A 114 -12.61 -23.88 -5.25
CA GLY A 114 -13.57 -23.95 -6.35
C GLY A 114 -13.50 -22.81 -7.37
N ILE A 115 -12.59 -21.83 -7.20
CA ILE A 115 -12.38 -20.76 -8.19
C ILE A 115 -11.43 -21.30 -9.27
N PRO A 116 -11.85 -21.33 -10.55
CA PRO A 116 -11.01 -21.85 -11.63
C PRO A 116 -9.67 -21.12 -11.73
N LEU A 117 -8.59 -21.84 -12.03
CA LEU A 117 -7.26 -21.25 -12.24
C LEU A 117 -7.26 -20.20 -13.35
N SER A 118 -8.02 -20.44 -14.42
CA SER A 118 -8.18 -19.49 -15.53
C SER A 118 -8.74 -18.13 -15.09
N VAL A 119 -9.57 -18.08 -14.05
CA VAL A 119 -10.07 -16.82 -13.47
C VAL A 119 -8.95 -16.12 -12.71
N GLN A 120 -8.15 -16.85 -11.95
CA GLN A 120 -7.01 -16.29 -11.21
C GLN A 120 -5.96 -15.71 -12.16
N ASP A 121 -5.60 -16.45 -13.22
CA ASP A 121 -4.65 -16.00 -14.25
C ASP A 121 -5.13 -14.72 -14.93
N LYS A 122 -6.42 -14.65 -15.31
CA LYS A 122 -7.02 -13.45 -15.91
C LYS A 122 -6.95 -12.23 -14.98
N VAL A 123 -7.12 -12.40 -13.66
CA VAL A 123 -7.01 -11.29 -12.70
C VAL A 123 -5.56 -10.78 -12.61
N ILE A 124 -4.59 -11.69 -12.60
CA ILE A 124 -3.16 -11.35 -12.58
C ILE A 124 -2.79 -10.61 -13.88
N ASP A 125 -3.16 -11.18 -15.02
CA ASP A 125 -2.89 -10.60 -16.35
C ASP A 125 -3.58 -9.25 -16.50
N GLY A 126 -4.84 -9.13 -16.10
CA GLY A 126 -5.57 -7.88 -16.12
C GLY A 126 -4.88 -6.80 -15.27
N THR A 127 -4.44 -7.16 -14.06
CA THR A 127 -3.71 -6.24 -13.18
C THR A 127 -2.41 -5.77 -13.82
N ARG A 128 -1.64 -6.70 -14.41
CA ARG A 128 -0.42 -6.36 -15.15
C ARG A 128 -0.73 -5.43 -16.32
N MET A 129 -1.73 -5.77 -17.13
CA MET A 129 -2.17 -4.94 -18.26
C MET A 129 -2.54 -3.52 -17.82
N PHE A 130 -3.20 -3.36 -16.66
CA PHE A 130 -3.46 -2.03 -16.11
C PHE A 130 -2.18 -1.27 -15.79
N HIS A 131 -1.26 -1.87 -15.02
CA HIS A 131 -0.07 -1.16 -14.55
C HIS A 131 0.99 -0.93 -15.64
N GLU A 132 1.02 -1.73 -16.71
CA GLU A 132 1.94 -1.57 -17.85
C GLU A 132 1.37 -0.67 -18.97
N GLN A 133 0.16 -0.15 -18.83
CA GLN A 133 -0.38 0.81 -19.80
C GLN A 133 0.38 2.12 -19.85
N ASP A 134 0.12 2.86 -20.92
CA ASP A 134 0.59 4.22 -21.12
C ASP A 134 0.33 5.07 -19.85
N PRO A 135 1.37 5.76 -19.33
CA PRO A 135 1.24 6.59 -18.13
C PRO A 135 0.11 7.63 -18.21
N ASP A 136 -0.11 8.24 -19.37
CA ASP A 136 -1.12 9.28 -19.53
C ASP A 136 -2.54 8.72 -19.46
N VAL A 137 -2.75 7.49 -19.93
CA VAL A 137 -4.01 6.76 -19.71
C VAL A 137 -4.22 6.47 -18.23
N LYS A 138 -3.20 5.93 -17.53
CA LYS A 138 -3.31 5.62 -16.08
C LYS A 138 -3.58 6.86 -15.23
N LYS A 139 -2.97 8.00 -15.57
CA LYS A 139 -3.17 9.28 -14.86
C LYS A 139 -4.64 9.73 -14.86
N THR A 140 -5.44 9.33 -15.84
CA THR A 140 -6.89 9.66 -15.86
C THR A 140 -7.66 9.03 -14.71
N PHE A 141 -7.19 7.90 -14.16
CA PHE A 141 -7.75 7.25 -12.99
C PHE A 141 -7.14 7.77 -11.68
N TYR A 142 -6.08 8.58 -11.75
CA TYR A 142 -5.38 9.05 -10.57
C TYR A 142 -6.22 10.07 -9.81
N THR A 143 -6.62 9.73 -8.59
CA THR A 143 -7.38 10.64 -7.74
C THR A 143 -7.25 10.28 -6.27
N ARG A 144 -7.17 11.30 -5.42
CA ARG A 144 -7.26 11.16 -3.95
C ARG A 144 -8.67 11.37 -3.41
N ASP A 145 -9.64 11.73 -4.27
CA ASP A 145 -11.03 11.87 -3.86
C ASP A 145 -11.69 10.50 -3.66
N LYS A 146 -11.97 10.21 -2.39
CA LYS A 146 -12.50 8.93 -1.91
C LYS A 146 -13.93 8.62 -2.37
N LYS A 147 -14.60 9.53 -3.09
CA LYS A 147 -15.93 9.30 -3.66
C LYS A 147 -15.88 8.54 -4.99
N ASN A 148 -14.77 8.57 -5.72
CA ASN A 148 -14.68 7.94 -7.05
C ASN A 148 -14.71 6.41 -6.96
N ARG A 149 -15.53 5.75 -7.76
CA ARG A 149 -15.73 4.29 -7.65
C ARG A 149 -14.51 3.49 -8.09
N VAL A 150 -13.80 3.96 -9.11
CA VAL A 150 -12.54 3.39 -9.60
C VAL A 150 -11.46 4.44 -9.42
N ARG A 151 -10.35 4.08 -8.78
CA ARG A 151 -9.25 4.99 -8.45
C ARG A 151 -7.91 4.32 -8.58
N PHE A 152 -7.01 4.97 -9.28
CA PHE A 152 -5.59 4.68 -9.19
C PHE A 152 -4.96 5.61 -8.16
N GLU A 153 -4.18 5.07 -7.23
CA GLU A 153 -3.46 5.86 -6.24
C GLU A 153 -2.16 5.17 -5.81
N SER A 154 -1.21 5.98 -5.41
CA SER A 154 0.02 5.52 -4.75
C SER A 154 -0.02 6.03 -3.32
N ASN A 155 -0.11 5.09 -2.37
CA ASN A 155 -0.28 5.35 -0.93
C ASN A 155 -1.60 6.01 -0.55
N TYR A 156 -2.43 5.30 0.21
CA TYR A 156 -3.71 5.83 0.71
C TYR A 156 -3.54 7.03 1.66
N ASP A 157 -2.50 7.01 2.48
CA ASP A 157 -2.19 7.92 3.58
C ASP A 157 -0.92 8.76 3.33
N LEU A 158 -0.57 9.00 2.05
CA LEU A 158 0.69 9.63 1.60
C LEU A 158 1.19 10.83 2.45
N TYR A 159 0.29 11.75 2.81
CA TYR A 159 0.64 12.97 3.56
C TYR A 159 0.64 12.80 5.08
N GLN A 160 0.14 11.67 5.59
CA GLN A 160 0.00 11.37 7.02
C GLN A 160 1.06 10.38 7.51
N SER A 161 1.47 9.42 6.68
CA SER A 161 2.49 8.43 7.05
C SER A 161 3.87 9.06 7.20
N ARG A 162 4.72 8.47 8.05
CA ARG A 162 6.14 8.86 8.21
C ARG A 162 6.96 8.52 6.96
N ALA A 163 6.63 7.40 6.30
CA ALA A 163 7.18 6.99 5.01
C ALA A 163 6.07 6.45 4.10
N ALA A 164 6.19 6.69 2.81
CA ALA A 164 5.35 6.13 1.77
C ALA A 164 5.76 4.68 1.47
N ASN A 165 4.80 3.85 1.07
CA ASN A 165 5.03 2.51 0.55
C ASN A 165 5.50 2.57 -0.90
N TRP A 166 6.43 1.67 -1.25
CA TRP A 166 6.87 1.44 -2.62
C TRP A 166 5.85 0.60 -3.41
N ARG A 167 4.65 1.17 -3.61
CA ARG A 167 3.50 0.47 -4.19
C ARG A 167 2.53 1.42 -4.87
N ASP A 168 1.96 0.94 -5.97
CA ASP A 168 0.79 1.51 -6.63
C ASP A 168 -0.44 0.61 -6.44
N THR A 169 -1.64 1.19 -6.45
CA THR A 169 -2.89 0.44 -6.25
C THR A 169 -4.00 0.95 -7.16
N LEU A 170 -4.65 0.03 -7.87
CA LEU A 170 -5.96 0.26 -8.47
C LEU A 170 -7.03 -0.21 -7.48
N ASN A 171 -7.81 0.74 -6.97
CA ASN A 171 -8.95 0.49 -6.11
C ASN A 171 -10.24 0.51 -6.91
N LYS A 172 -11.13 -0.43 -6.61
CA LYS A 172 -12.50 -0.38 -7.05
C LYS A 172 -13.46 -0.64 -5.89
N PHE A 173 -14.31 0.33 -5.64
CA PHE A 173 -15.39 0.21 -4.66
C PHE A 173 -16.63 -0.38 -5.33
N MET A 174 -16.97 -1.61 -4.95
CA MET A 174 -18.23 -2.26 -5.32
C MET A 174 -19.18 -2.20 -4.14
N ARG A 175 -20.42 -1.73 -4.34
CA ARG A 175 -21.51 -2.01 -3.39
C ARG A 175 -22.15 -3.34 -3.78
N THR A 176 -22.67 -4.07 -2.81
CA THR A 176 -23.28 -5.41 -2.99
C THR A 176 -24.46 -5.44 -3.97
N SER A 177 -25.06 -4.29 -4.28
CA SER A 177 -26.18 -4.12 -5.22
C SER A 177 -25.77 -3.59 -6.61
N ASP A 178 -24.51 -3.23 -6.81
CA ASP A 178 -24.11 -2.47 -7.99
C ASP A 178 -23.82 -3.39 -9.17
N GLN A 179 -24.73 -3.42 -10.16
CA GLN A 179 -24.29 -3.60 -11.54
C GLN A 179 -23.52 -2.33 -11.90
N LEU A 180 -22.20 -2.44 -12.06
CA LEU A 180 -21.47 -1.31 -12.62
C LEU A 180 -21.84 -1.20 -14.08
N ASP A 181 -22.20 0.02 -14.48
CA ASP A 181 -22.28 0.35 -15.88
C ASP A 181 -20.92 0.01 -16.51
N PRO A 182 -20.87 -0.90 -17.51
CA PRO A 182 -19.66 -1.19 -18.23
C PRO A 182 -18.97 0.10 -18.72
N ASP A 183 -19.70 1.15 -19.03
CA ASP A 183 -19.18 2.42 -19.56
C ASP A 183 -18.54 3.32 -18.48
N GLU A 184 -18.81 3.08 -17.19
CA GLU A 184 -18.06 3.70 -16.08
C GLU A 184 -16.67 3.07 -15.89
N ILE A 185 -16.45 1.89 -16.48
CA ILE A 185 -15.19 1.17 -16.40
C ILE A 185 -14.55 1.22 -17.77
N HIS A 186 -13.47 2.00 -17.90
CA HIS A 186 -12.68 2.04 -19.12
C HIS A 186 -12.35 0.62 -19.58
N THR A 187 -12.41 0.38 -20.89
CA THR A 187 -12.31 -0.95 -21.49
C THR A 187 -11.09 -1.73 -20.99
N THR A 188 -9.96 -1.05 -20.79
CA THR A 188 -8.73 -1.66 -20.24
C THR A 188 -8.82 -2.08 -18.77
N CYS A 189 -9.73 -1.51 -17.98
CA CYS A 189 -9.98 -1.92 -16.61
C CYS A 189 -11.02 -3.05 -16.54
N ARG A 190 -11.91 -3.20 -17.53
CA ARG A 190 -13.01 -4.19 -17.50
C ARG A 190 -12.54 -5.61 -17.21
N CYS A 191 -11.37 -6.02 -17.72
CA CYS A 191 -10.79 -7.34 -17.46
C CYS A 191 -10.39 -7.58 -15.99
N VAL A 192 -10.02 -6.52 -15.25
CA VAL A 192 -9.61 -6.58 -13.84
C VAL A 192 -10.79 -6.43 -12.90
N VAL A 193 -11.80 -5.71 -13.38
CA VAL A 193 -12.81 -5.06 -12.56
C VAL A 193 -14.18 -5.72 -12.71
N SER A 194 -14.51 -6.33 -13.84
CA SER A 194 -15.88 -6.80 -14.08
C SER A 194 -16.22 -8.00 -13.19
N SER A 195 -17.38 -7.97 -12.53
CA SER A 195 -17.94 -9.10 -11.78
C SER A 195 -18.44 -10.23 -12.68
N THR A 196 -18.44 -10.04 -14.01
CA THR A 196 -18.89 -11.04 -15.00
C THR A 196 -18.06 -12.33 -15.01
N PHE A 197 -16.90 -12.37 -14.34
CA PHE A 197 -16.09 -13.59 -14.26
C PHE A 197 -16.65 -14.66 -13.33
N LEU A 198 -17.60 -14.31 -12.46
CA LEU A 198 -18.21 -15.28 -11.53
C LEU A 198 -19.52 -15.88 -12.05
N ASN A 199 -20.14 -15.29 -13.08
CA ASN A 199 -21.51 -15.64 -13.48
C ASN A 199 -21.61 -16.35 -14.84
N ASN A 200 -20.50 -16.53 -15.58
CA ASN A 200 -20.54 -17.07 -16.94
C ASN A 200 -19.93 -18.46 -17.13
N ASP A 201 -19.41 -19.11 -16.08
CA ASP A 201 -18.82 -20.45 -16.16
C ASP A 201 -19.27 -21.39 -15.00
N LEU A 202 -20.50 -21.22 -14.49
CA LEU A 202 -21.17 -22.18 -13.59
C LEU A 202 -22.39 -22.80 -14.26
#